data_AF-A0A1B6ID77-F1
#
_entry.id   AF-A0A1B6ID77-F1
#
_cell.length_a   1.000
_cell.length_b   1.000
_cell.length_c   1.000
_cell.angle_alpha   90.00
_cell.angle_beta   90.00
_cell.angle_gamma   90.00
#
_symmetry.space_group_name_H-M   'P 1'
#
loop_
_entity.id
_entity.type
_entity.pdbx_description
1 polymer ?
#
loop_
_entity_poly.entity_id
_entity_poly.type
_entity_poly.pdbx_seq_one_letter_code
_entity_poly.pdbx_strand_id
1 'polypeptide(L)'
;YQQGSWCCKVTLLLNHMLDIETFTYLHRALESAIAPIVIFATNRGRCVVRGTEDIISPHGVPLDLLDRLLIIRTLPYSRPEIEQILRIRAQTEGISVDPEALQVLSDIGSRTTLRYVVQLLTPAFLTARVNGRSSIAKEDVQEAGDLFLDAKSSARILTQNKDKF
;
A
#
# COMPACT_ATOMS: atom_id res chain seq x y z
N TYR A 1 8.76 -11.49 -5.51
CA TYR A 1 9.08 -10.53 -4.43
C TYR A 1 8.72 -9.12 -4.88
N GLN A 2 7.43 -8.76 -4.83
CA GLN A 2 6.97 -7.39 -5.06
C GLN A 2 6.14 -6.98 -3.85
N GLN A 3 6.62 -5.98 -3.11
CA GLN A 3 5.91 -5.37 -2.00
C GLN A 3 4.68 -4.63 -2.55
N GLY A 4 3.50 -5.13 -2.21
CA GLY A 4 2.20 -4.51 -2.45
C GLY A 4 1.78 -3.71 -1.22
N SER A 5 1.39 -2.48 -1.47
CA SER A 5 1.03 -1.43 -0.51
C SER A 5 -0.44 -1.58 -0.09
N TRP A 6 -0.72 -1.73 1.22
CA TRP A 6 -2.09 -1.84 1.75
C TRP A 6 -2.60 -0.48 2.24
N CYS A 7 -3.72 -0.03 1.69
CA CYS A 7 -4.53 1.06 2.24
C CYS A 7 -5.78 0.44 2.86
N CYS A 8 -5.86 0.43 4.19
CA CYS A 8 -7.11 0.34 4.93
C CYS A 8 -7.00 1.33 6.09
N LYS A 9 -7.87 2.34 6.11
CA LYS A 9 -8.04 3.25 7.25
C LYS A 9 -8.85 2.53 8.33
N VAL A 10 -8.14 1.74 9.12
CA VAL A 10 -8.50 1.25 10.47
C VAL A 10 -7.13 1.19 11.19
N THR A 11 -7.04 1.31 12.51
CA THR A 11 -5.76 1.30 13.25
C THR A 11 -4.96 0.02 12.96
N LEU A 12 -4.15 0.03 11.89
CA LEU A 12 -3.34 -1.09 11.43
C LEU A 12 -2.01 -1.01 12.15
N LEU A 13 -1.85 -1.80 13.22
CA LEU A 13 -0.52 -2.04 13.78
C LEU A 13 0.23 -2.94 12.78
N LEU A 14 1.31 -2.40 12.21
CA LEU A 14 2.27 -3.21 11.45
C LEU A 14 2.92 -4.18 12.43
N ASN A 15 2.38 -5.40 12.49
CA ASN A 15 2.65 -6.33 13.57
C ASN A 15 4.14 -6.74 13.66
N HIS A 16 4.85 -6.71 12.54
CA HIS A 16 6.29 -6.98 12.45
C HIS A 16 7.18 -5.88 13.05
N MET A 17 6.60 -4.77 13.53
CA MET A 17 7.29 -3.72 14.27
C MET A 17 7.08 -3.82 15.79
N LEU A 18 6.24 -4.75 16.26
CA LEU A 18 5.99 -4.98 17.68
C LEU A 18 7.01 -5.97 18.24
N ASP A 19 7.47 -5.70 19.46
CA ASP A 19 8.36 -6.57 20.21
C ASP A 19 7.56 -7.64 20.98
N ILE A 20 8.24 -8.73 21.37
CA ILE A 20 7.64 -9.84 22.10
C ILE A 20 6.90 -9.41 23.39
N GLU A 21 7.40 -8.39 24.09
CA GLU A 21 6.76 -7.84 25.29
C GLU A 21 5.40 -7.20 24.99
N THR A 22 5.25 -6.58 23.81
CA THR A 22 3.97 -6.02 23.41
C THR A 22 2.98 -7.13 23.06
N PHE A 23 3.45 -8.23 22.49
CA PHE A 23 2.62 -9.40 22.22
C PHE A 23 2.13 -10.08 23.50
N THR A 24 2.96 -10.20 24.53
CA THR A 24 2.53 -10.77 25.81
C THR A 24 1.51 -9.87 26.51
N TYR A 25 1.67 -8.54 26.43
CA TYR A 25 0.66 -7.60 26.90
C TYR A 25 -0.66 -7.75 26.14
N LEU A 26 -0.62 -7.77 24.80
CA LEU A 26 -1.81 -7.94 23.97
C LEU A 26 -2.51 -9.28 24.23
N HIS A 27 -1.75 -10.36 24.43
CA HIS A 27 -2.30 -11.67 24.77
C HIS A 27 -3.11 -11.59 26.07
N ARG A 28 -2.57 -10.97 27.12
CA ARG A 28 -3.30 -10.76 28.39
C ARG A 28 -4.50 -9.83 28.23
N ALA A 29 -4.37 -8.78 27.42
CA ALA A 29 -5.46 -7.84 27.18
C ALA A 29 -6.64 -8.50 26.43
N LEU A 30 -6.35 -9.43 25.52
CA LEU A 30 -7.34 -10.19 24.75
C LEU A 30 -8.07 -11.26 25.57
N GLU A 31 -7.52 -11.67 26.72
CA GLU A 31 -8.20 -12.57 27.66
C GLU A 31 -9.29 -11.88 28.48
N SER A 32 -9.33 -10.54 28.49
CA SER A 32 -10.38 -9.78 29.15
C SER A 32 -11.73 -9.91 28.40
N ALA A 33 -12.81 -10.10 29.15
CA ALA A 33 -14.17 -10.22 28.59
C ALA A 33 -14.66 -8.95 27.87
N ILE A 34 -14.02 -7.80 28.10
CA ILE A 34 -14.37 -6.50 27.50
C ILE A 34 -13.31 -6.10 26.44
N ALA A 35 -12.51 -7.06 25.94
CA ALA A 35 -11.50 -6.77 24.93
C ALA A 35 -12.15 -6.40 23.58
N PRO A 36 -11.71 -5.31 22.92
CA PRO A 36 -12.14 -4.99 21.57
C PRO A 36 -11.55 -5.98 20.55
N ILE A 37 -12.19 -6.08 19.38
CA ILE A 37 -11.66 -6.87 18.26
C ILE A 37 -10.36 -6.23 17.76
N VAL A 38 -9.28 -7.01 17.76
CA VAL A 38 -7.98 -6.57 17.25
C VAL A 38 -7.76 -7.12 15.85
N ILE A 39 -7.46 -6.24 14.90
CA ILE A 39 -7.16 -6.59 13.51
C ILE A 39 -5.67 -6.34 13.27
N PHE A 40 -4.92 -7.43 13.09
CA PHE A 40 -3.51 -7.36 12.68
C PHE A 40 -3.38 -7.34 11.17
N ALA A 41 -2.39 -6.60 10.67
CA ALA A 41 -1.98 -6.69 9.28
C ALA A 41 -0.47 -6.82 9.15
N THR A 42 -0.05 -7.72 8.29
CA THR A 42 1.35 -7.87 7.92
C THR A 42 1.47 -8.13 6.43
N ASN A 43 2.55 -7.61 5.85
CA ASN A 43 2.97 -7.88 4.48
C ASN A 43 4.22 -8.76 4.45
N ARG A 44 4.65 -9.31 5.60
CA ARG A 44 5.79 -10.22 5.72
C ARG A 44 5.32 -11.65 5.95
N GLY A 45 5.95 -12.60 5.25
CA GLY A 45 5.64 -14.02 5.34
C GLY A 45 6.30 -14.69 6.55
N ARG A 46 7.63 -14.79 6.57
CA ARG A 46 8.41 -15.23 7.73
C ARG A 46 9.33 -14.09 8.15
N CYS A 47 9.36 -13.80 9.44
CA CYS A 47 10.29 -12.82 10.01
C CYS A 47 10.59 -13.17 11.46
N VAL A 48 11.72 -12.66 11.94
CA VAL A 48 12.12 -12.79 13.35
C VAL A 48 11.18 -11.94 14.20
N VAL A 49 10.72 -12.49 15.32
CA VAL A 49 9.95 -11.74 16.32
C VAL A 49 10.90 -10.74 16.97
N ARG A 50 10.58 -9.45 16.90
CA ARG A 50 11.46 -8.43 17.49
C ARG A 50 11.52 -8.59 19.01
N GLY A 51 12.70 -8.34 19.59
CA GLY A 51 12.98 -8.65 21.00
C GLY A 51 13.39 -10.11 21.25
N THR A 52 13.48 -10.93 20.21
CA THR A 52 14.10 -12.26 20.28
C THR A 52 15.27 -12.31 19.31
N GLU A 53 16.35 -13.00 19.67
CA GLU A 53 17.56 -13.01 18.86
C GLU A 53 17.40 -13.88 17.59
N ASP A 54 16.72 -15.04 17.69
CA ASP A 54 16.66 -16.03 16.59
C ASP A 54 15.29 -16.69 16.34
N ILE A 55 14.20 -16.24 16.98
CA ILE A 55 12.90 -16.90 16.82
C ILE A 55 12.21 -16.43 15.53
N ILE A 56 12.29 -17.27 14.49
CA ILE A 56 11.58 -17.05 13.22
C ILE A 56 10.18 -17.63 13.31
N SER A 57 9.17 -16.77 13.14
CA SER A 57 7.77 -17.20 13.14
C SER A 57 7.04 -16.73 11.87
N PRO A 58 5.89 -17.36 11.54
CA PRO A 58 5.03 -16.84 10.49
C PRO A 58 4.52 -15.47 10.91
N HIS A 59 4.54 -14.51 9.99
CA HIS A 59 4.03 -13.15 10.17
C HIS A 59 4.72 -12.32 11.27
N GLY A 60 5.74 -12.84 11.94
CA GLY A 60 6.43 -12.19 13.06
C GLY A 60 5.65 -12.23 14.35
N VAL A 61 4.72 -13.17 14.48
CA VAL A 61 3.85 -13.34 15.66
C VAL A 61 4.29 -14.58 16.43
N PRO A 62 4.34 -14.56 17.77
CA PRO A 62 4.55 -15.78 18.56
C PRO A 62 3.51 -16.85 18.24
N LEU A 63 3.91 -18.13 18.27
CA LEU A 63 3.03 -19.26 17.93
C LEU A 63 1.78 -19.29 18.82
N ASP A 64 1.92 -18.94 20.10
CA ASP A 64 0.82 -18.92 21.08
C ASP A 64 -0.33 -17.98 20.69
N LEU A 65 0.00 -16.84 20.08
CA LEU A 65 -1.00 -15.90 19.61
C LEU A 65 -1.53 -16.31 18.23
N LEU A 66 -0.67 -16.90 17.37
CA LEU A 66 -1.03 -17.29 16.01
C LEU A 66 -2.20 -18.29 15.98
N ASP A 67 -2.22 -19.24 16.91
CA ASP A 67 -3.31 -20.25 17.01
C ASP A 67 -4.67 -19.63 17.38
N ARG A 68 -4.67 -18.41 17.93
CA ARG A 68 -5.88 -17.67 18.30
C ARG A 68 -6.33 -16.68 17.22
N LEU A 69 -5.59 -16.54 16.12
CA LEU A 69 -5.89 -15.57 15.06
C LEU A 69 -6.63 -16.21 13.88
N LEU A 70 -7.66 -15.50 13.41
CA LEU A 70 -8.26 -15.80 12.11
C LEU A 70 -7.45 -15.13 10.98
N ILE A 71 -6.78 -15.94 10.16
CA ILE A 71 -5.96 -15.44 9.05
C ILE A 71 -6.81 -15.27 7.80
N ILE A 72 -7.02 -14.02 7.39
CA ILE A 72 -7.66 -13.67 6.11
C ILE A 72 -6.58 -13.26 5.12
N ARG A 73 -6.50 -13.98 4.00
CA ARG A 73 -5.54 -13.67 2.93
C ARG A 73 -6.12 -12.62 2.00
N THR A 74 -5.31 -11.63 1.69
CA THR A 74 -5.64 -10.59 0.74
C THR A 74 -4.84 -10.79 -0.56
N LEU A 75 -5.52 -10.69 -1.69
CA LEU A 75 -4.95 -10.93 -3.02
C LEU A 75 -4.64 -9.61 -3.73
N PRO A 76 -3.67 -9.58 -4.65
CA PRO A 76 -3.45 -8.40 -5.49
C PRO A 76 -4.65 -8.14 -6.39
N TYR A 77 -4.98 -6.87 -6.60
CA TYR A 77 -6.06 -6.46 -7.50
C TYR A 77 -5.69 -6.74 -8.95
N SER A 78 -6.68 -7.16 -9.71
CA SER A 78 -6.63 -7.26 -11.17
C SER A 78 -6.74 -5.88 -11.84
N ARG A 79 -6.28 -5.77 -13.10
CA ARG A 79 -6.39 -4.53 -13.88
C ARG A 79 -7.81 -3.93 -13.91
N PRO A 80 -8.90 -4.68 -14.18
CA PRO A 80 -10.25 -4.10 -14.19
C PRO A 80 -10.70 -3.61 -12.81
N GLU A 81 -10.27 -4.27 -11.73
CA GLU A 81 -10.54 -3.80 -10.37
C GLU A 81 -9.81 -2.50 -10.05
N ILE A 82 -8.54 -2.37 -10.50
CA ILE A 82 -7.77 -1.12 -10.36
C ILE A 82 -8.48 0.03 -11.09
N GLU A 83 -8.92 -0.20 -12.33
CA GLU A 83 -9.67 0.80 -13.09
C GLU A 83 -10.94 1.26 -12.35
N GLN A 84 -11.70 0.31 -11.81
CA GLN A 84 -12.92 0.61 -11.06
C GLN A 84 -12.64 1.38 -9.77
N ILE A 85 -11.58 1.02 -9.04
CA ILE A 85 -11.16 1.75 -7.83
C ILE A 85 -10.77 3.19 -8.18
N LEU A 86 -10.03 3.40 -9.27
CA LEU A 86 -9.64 4.73 -9.73
C LEU A 86 -10.86 5.56 -10.16
N ARG A 87 -11.84 4.95 -10.82
CA ARG A 87 -13.10 5.61 -11.19
C ARG A 87 -13.86 6.09 -9.96
N ILE A 88 -14.03 5.23 -8.95
CA ILE A 88 -14.67 5.59 -7.67
C ILE A 88 -13.88 6.71 -6.99
N ARG A 89 -12.55 6.64 -7.01
CA ARG A 89 -11.69 7.67 -6.40
C ARG A 89 -11.83 9.02 -7.09
N ALA A 90 -11.80 9.05 -8.41
CA ALA A 90 -11.98 10.26 -9.21
C ALA A 90 -13.36 10.89 -8.97
N GLN A 91 -14.43 10.07 -8.92
CA GLN A 91 -15.78 10.53 -8.58
C GLN A 91 -15.85 11.11 -7.16
N THR A 92 -15.18 10.48 -6.19
CA THR A 92 -15.14 10.95 -4.79
C THR A 92 -14.44 12.30 -4.65
N GLU A 93 -13.39 12.53 -5.45
CA GLU A 93 -12.65 13.80 -5.46
C GLU A 93 -13.26 14.85 -6.42
N GLY A 94 -14.32 14.51 -7.16
CA GLY A 94 -14.96 15.40 -8.12
C GLY A 94 -14.11 15.69 -9.36
N ILE A 95 -13.23 14.78 -9.74
CA ILE A 95 -12.30 14.92 -10.86
C ILE A 95 -12.85 14.19 -12.08
N SER A 96 -12.99 14.89 -13.21
CA SER A 96 -13.25 14.27 -14.51
C SER A 96 -11.99 13.67 -15.10
N VAL A 97 -12.03 12.39 -15.45
CA VAL A 97 -10.91 11.65 -16.05
C VAL A 97 -11.37 11.02 -17.34
N ASP A 98 -10.59 11.21 -18.41
CA ASP A 98 -10.91 10.63 -19.71
C ASP A 98 -10.71 9.11 -19.68
N PRO A 99 -11.51 8.34 -20.45
CA PRO A 99 -11.43 6.88 -20.45
C PRO A 99 -10.04 6.37 -20.89
N GLU A 100 -9.38 7.07 -21.81
CA GLU A 100 -8.00 6.74 -22.21
C GLU A 100 -6.98 6.96 -21.09
N ALA A 101 -7.13 8.05 -20.32
CA ALA A 101 -6.28 8.33 -19.17
C ALA A 101 -6.47 7.26 -18.08
N LEU A 102 -7.71 6.81 -17.86
CA LEU A 102 -8.04 5.75 -16.92
C LEU A 102 -7.37 4.41 -17.28
N GLN A 103 -7.34 4.06 -18.57
CA GLN A 103 -6.66 2.87 -19.06
C GLN A 103 -5.15 2.94 -18.79
N VAL A 104 -4.52 4.09 -19.07
CA VAL A 104 -3.09 4.29 -18.82
C VAL A 104 -2.77 4.22 -17.32
N LEU A 105 -3.58 4.85 -16.48
CA LEU A 105 -3.44 4.76 -15.02
C LEU A 105 -3.57 3.30 -14.53
N SER A 106 -4.50 2.52 -15.09
CA SER A 106 -4.65 1.09 -14.74
C SER A 106 -3.41 0.26 -15.11
N ASP A 107 -2.78 0.57 -16.23
CA ASP A 107 -1.55 -0.10 -16.69
C ASP A 107 -0.37 0.25 -15.78
N ILE A 108 -0.23 1.52 -15.41
CA ILE A 108 0.78 1.98 -14.44
C ILE A 108 0.55 1.30 -13.09
N GLY A 109 -0.71 1.17 -12.66
CA GLY A 109 -1.09 0.58 -11.37
C GLY A 109 -0.76 -0.91 -11.27
N SER A 110 -0.90 -1.60 -12.40
CA SER A 110 -0.53 -3.02 -12.53
C SER A 110 0.99 -3.23 -12.47
N ARG A 111 1.79 -2.27 -12.97
CA ARG A 111 3.26 -2.34 -12.93
C ARG A 111 3.86 -1.88 -11.60
N THR A 112 3.21 -0.93 -10.92
CA THR A 112 3.72 -0.25 -9.73
C THR A 112 2.97 -0.70 -8.46
N THR A 113 2.13 0.17 -7.89
CA THR A 113 1.22 -0.10 -6.77
C THR A 113 -0.04 0.76 -6.91
N LEU A 114 -1.18 0.26 -6.42
CA LEU A 114 -2.44 1.02 -6.41
C LEU A 114 -2.30 2.37 -5.68
N ARG A 115 -1.54 2.43 -4.59
CA ARG A 115 -1.29 3.66 -3.83
C ARG A 115 -0.65 4.74 -4.70
N TYR A 116 0.37 4.38 -5.47
CA TYR A 116 1.09 5.31 -6.33
C TYR A 116 0.14 5.95 -7.37
N VAL A 117 -0.68 5.15 -8.03
CA VAL A 117 -1.59 5.66 -9.07
C VAL A 117 -2.72 6.51 -8.49
N VAL A 118 -3.25 6.15 -7.32
CA VAL A 118 -4.21 6.99 -6.60
C VAL A 118 -3.59 8.34 -6.24
N GLN A 119 -2.33 8.37 -5.84
CA GLN A 119 -1.60 9.61 -5.56
C GLN A 119 -1.29 10.41 -6.83
N LEU A 120 -1.23 9.78 -8.00
CA LEU A 120 -0.98 10.43 -9.29
C LEU A 120 -2.20 11.19 -9.83
N LEU A 121 -3.41 10.89 -9.37
CA LEU A 121 -4.63 11.59 -9.78
C LEU A 121 -4.59 13.09 -9.44
N THR A 122 -4.17 13.46 -8.23
CA THR A 122 -4.08 14.86 -7.81
C THR A 122 -3.10 15.69 -8.65
N PRO A 123 -1.82 15.29 -8.85
CA PRO A 123 -0.91 16.04 -9.70
C PRO A 123 -1.35 16.06 -11.16
N ALA A 124 -1.87 14.96 -11.71
CA ALA A 124 -2.39 14.95 -13.08
C ALA A 124 -3.59 15.91 -13.26
N PHE A 125 -4.46 16.05 -12.24
CA PHE A 125 -5.53 17.04 -12.25
C PHE A 125 -5.01 18.48 -12.19
N LEU A 126 -3.96 18.74 -11.40
CA LEU A 126 -3.33 20.06 -11.33
C LEU A 126 -2.68 20.43 -12.67
N THR A 127 -1.97 19.49 -13.31
CA THR A 127 -1.39 19.69 -14.65
C THR A 127 -2.48 19.99 -15.68
N ALA A 128 -3.57 19.23 -15.68
CA ALA A 128 -4.71 19.50 -16.56
C ALA A 128 -5.28 20.91 -16.34
N ARG A 129 -5.41 21.36 -15.08
CA ARG A 129 -5.87 22.71 -14.75
C ARG A 129 -4.92 23.81 -15.18
N VAL A 130 -3.62 23.60 -15.05
CA VAL A 130 -2.59 24.55 -15.54
C VAL A 130 -2.67 24.68 -17.05
N ASN A 131 -2.96 23.57 -17.75
CA ASN A 131 -3.18 23.52 -19.20
C ASN A 131 -4.57 24.05 -19.63
N GLY A 132 -5.38 24.57 -18.69
CA GLY A 132 -6.72 25.10 -18.95
C GLY A 132 -7.80 24.05 -19.21
N ARG A 133 -7.52 22.77 -18.97
CA ARG A 133 -8.46 21.65 -19.12
C ARG A 133 -9.14 21.34 -17.79
N SER A 134 -10.40 20.89 -17.87
CA SER A 134 -11.17 20.44 -16.71
C SER A 134 -11.12 18.93 -16.50
N SER A 135 -10.80 18.15 -17.54
CA SER A 135 -10.59 16.71 -17.49
C SER A 135 -9.12 16.32 -17.60
N ILE A 136 -8.75 15.23 -16.93
CA ILE A 136 -7.42 14.63 -17.06
C ILE A 136 -7.34 13.88 -18.38
N ALA A 137 -6.42 14.29 -19.25
CA ALA A 137 -6.08 13.60 -20.48
C ALA A 137 -4.89 12.66 -20.27
N LYS A 138 -4.59 11.85 -21.29
CA LYS A 138 -3.46 10.91 -21.28
C LYS A 138 -2.11 11.63 -21.11
N GLU A 139 -1.92 12.79 -21.73
CA GLU A 139 -0.67 13.54 -21.65
C GLU A 139 -0.36 13.97 -20.21
N ASP A 140 -1.38 14.45 -19.48
CA ASP A 140 -1.23 14.95 -18.11
C ASP A 140 -0.78 13.82 -17.16
N VAL A 141 -1.24 12.59 -17.41
CA VAL A 141 -0.82 11.38 -16.66
C VAL A 141 0.63 11.01 -16.95
N GLN A 142 1.06 11.13 -18.22
CA GLN A 142 2.44 10.85 -18.62
C GLN A 142 3.41 11.86 -18.01
N GLU A 143 3.08 13.14 -18.10
CA GLU A 143 3.87 14.22 -17.49
C GLU A 143 3.97 14.05 -15.97
N ALA A 144 2.86 13.76 -15.30
CA ALA A 144 2.87 13.50 -13.85
C ALA A 144 3.71 12.26 -13.51
N GLY A 145 3.69 11.22 -14.35
CA GLY A 145 4.46 10.00 -14.16
C GLY A 145 5.98 10.19 -14.29
N ASP A 146 6.40 11.13 -15.13
CA ASP A 146 7.81 11.48 -15.29
C ASP A 146 8.32 12.35 -14.13
N LEU A 147 7.47 13.24 -13.62
CA LEU A 147 7.81 14.12 -12.49
C LEU A 147 7.84 13.39 -11.15
N PHE A 148 6.92 12.45 -10.91
CA PHE A 148 6.79 11.75 -9.65
C PHE A 148 7.21 10.29 -9.79
N LEU A 149 8.44 9.97 -9.39
CA LEU A 149 8.95 8.61 -9.48
C LEU A 149 8.36 7.68 -8.41
N ASP A 150 8.09 6.43 -8.78
CA ASP A 150 7.71 5.40 -7.82
C ASP A 150 8.92 4.93 -6.99
N ALA A 151 8.66 4.46 -5.77
CA ALA A 151 9.71 4.07 -4.84
C ALA A 151 10.68 3.01 -5.40
N LYS A 152 10.23 2.10 -6.28
CA LYS A 152 11.11 1.09 -6.88
C LYS A 152 12.04 1.71 -7.92
N SER A 153 11.54 2.63 -8.76
CA SER A 153 12.40 3.32 -9.74
C SER A 153 13.39 4.24 -9.05
N SER A 154 12.98 4.97 -8.01
CA SER A 154 13.89 5.80 -7.21
C SER A 154 15.02 4.98 -6.58
N ALA A 155 14.71 3.81 -6.01
CA ALA A 155 15.73 2.91 -5.47
C ALA A 155 16.71 2.38 -6.54
N ARG A 156 16.24 2.14 -7.77
CA ARG A 156 17.11 1.74 -8.89
C ARG A 156 18.06 2.86 -9.30
N ILE A 157 17.58 4.08 -9.40
CA ILE A 157 18.39 5.26 -9.75
C ILE A 157 19.49 5.48 -8.71
N LEU A 158 19.16 5.36 -7.42
CA LEU A 158 20.16 5.44 -6.34
C LEU A 158 21.19 4.32 -6.42
N THR A 159 20.77 3.11 -6.75
CA THR A 159 21.69 1.96 -6.89
C THR A 159 22.65 2.13 -8.08
N GLN A 160 22.17 2.72 -9.18
CA GLN A 160 22.98 2.99 -10.38
C GLN A 160 23.94 4.18 -10.19
N ASN A 161 23.58 5.15 -9.35
CA ASN A 161 24.41 6.32 -9.06
C ASN A 161 25.18 6.18 -7.73
N LYS A 162 25.46 4.96 -7.27
CA LYS A 162 26.19 4.70 -6.02
C LYS A 162 27.56 5.39 -5.95
N ASP A 163 28.22 5.59 -7.08
CA ASP A 163 29.54 6.24 -7.11
C ASP A 163 29.48 7.76 -6.88
N LYS A 164 28.28 8.36 -6.91
CA LYS A 164 28.06 9.79 -6.66
C LYS A 164 27.57 10.11 -5.24
N PHE A 165 27.21 9.10 -4.44
CA PHE A 165 26.58 9.27 -3.12
C PHE A 165 27.16 8.36 -2.05
#